data_AF-A0A353WRY6-F1
#
_entry.id   AF-A0A353WRY6-F1
#
_cell.length_a   1.000
_cell.length_b   1.000
_cell.length_c   1.000
_cell.angle_alpha   90.00
_cell.angle_beta   90.00
_cell.angle_gamma   90.00
#
_symmetry.space_group_name_H-M   'P 1'
#
loop_
_entity.id
_entity.type
_entity.pdbx_description
1 polymer ?
#
loop_
_entity_poly.entity_id
_entity_poly.type
_entity_poly.pdbx_seq_one_letter_code
_entity_poly.pdbx_strand_id
1 'polypeptide(L)' 'TQWLDIQGRGGVDGRPHYGDHAWPEQNYAILTIVPDDKVTPIMDALRQKDKTYKDLGLRAFVWNIEQVL' A
#
# COMPACT_ATOMS: atom_id res chain seq x y z
N THR A 1 9.84 6.80 4.03
CA THR A 1 8.93 7.28 5.09
C THR A 1 7.82 6.27 5.29
N GLN A 2 7.52 5.88 6.54
CA GLN A 2 6.49 4.88 6.87
C GLN A 2 5.53 5.46 7.92
N TRP A 3 4.23 5.29 7.71
CA TRP A 3 3.20 5.56 8.72
C TRP A 3 2.64 4.24 9.24
N LEU A 4 2.59 4.12 10.55
CA LEU A 4 2.03 2.98 11.28
C LEU A 4 0.58 3.28 11.70
N ASP A 5 -0.13 2.24 12.13
CA ASP A 5 -1.45 2.35 12.76
C ASP A 5 -2.52 3.04 11.91
N ILE A 6 -2.44 2.93 10.57
CA ILE A 6 -3.45 3.54 9.70
C ILE A 6 -4.71 2.69 9.66
N GLN A 7 -5.86 3.34 9.53
CA GLN A 7 -7.15 2.65 9.44
C GLN A 7 -7.68 2.68 8.01
N GLY A 8 -8.31 1.57 7.60
CA GLY A 8 -8.88 1.43 6.28
C GLY A 8 -9.70 0.16 6.17
N ARG A 9 -10.61 0.13 5.20
CA ARG A 9 -11.38 -1.06 4.82
C ARG A 9 -11.56 -1.11 3.31
N GLY A 10 -11.58 -2.30 2.75
CA GLY A 10 -11.97 -2.47 1.35
C GLY A 10 -13.45 -2.14 1.17
N GLY A 11 -13.81 -1.54 0.04
CA GLY A 11 -15.18 -1.08 -0.22
C GLY A 11 -16.20 -2.19 -0.53
N VAL A 12 -15.74 -3.40 -0.90
CA VAL A 12 -16.62 -4.53 -1.26
C VAL A 12 -16.55 -5.60 -0.17
N ASP A 13 -15.45 -6.34 -0.10
CA ASP A 13 -15.29 -7.49 0.81
C ASP A 13 -14.14 -7.33 1.82
N GLY A 14 -13.61 -6.11 1.98
CA GLY A 14 -12.43 -5.89 2.82
C GLY A 14 -12.78 -5.86 4.30
N ARG A 15 -12.33 -6.87 5.05
CA ARG A 15 -12.42 -6.85 6.51
C ARG A 15 -11.55 -5.71 7.05
N PRO A 16 -12.09 -4.86 7.94
CA PRO A 16 -11.29 -3.83 8.56
C PRO A 16 -10.30 -4.43 9.56
N HIS A 17 -9.10 -3.90 9.52
CA HIS A 17 -7.94 -4.34 10.29
C HIS A 17 -7.70 -3.32 11.42
N TYR A 18 -8.59 -3.33 12.42
CA TYR A 18 -8.62 -2.33 13.50
C TYR A 18 -7.70 -2.67 14.69
N GLY A 19 -6.96 -3.77 14.63
CA GLY A 19 -6.11 -4.22 15.74
C GLY A 19 -6.89 -4.74 16.95
N ASP A 20 -8.15 -5.12 16.77
CA ASP A 20 -9.05 -5.70 17.78
C ASP A 20 -8.97 -7.24 17.85
N HIS A 21 -8.08 -7.86 17.07
CA HIS A 21 -7.79 -9.28 17.06
C HIS A 21 -6.49 -9.60 17.82
N ALA A 22 -6.39 -10.81 18.38
CA ALA A 22 -5.24 -11.27 19.18
C ALA A 22 -3.88 -11.21 18.43
N TRP A 23 -3.94 -11.22 17.10
CA TRP A 23 -2.82 -10.86 16.23
C TRP A 23 -3.19 -9.53 15.58
N PRO A 24 -2.51 -8.42 15.89
CA PRO A 24 -2.85 -7.10 15.35
C PRO A 24 -2.46 -7.06 13.87
N GLU A 25 -3.39 -7.48 13.03
CA GLU A 25 -3.37 -7.15 11.60
C GLU A 25 -3.68 -5.66 11.52
N GLN A 26 -2.63 -4.82 11.59
CA GLN A 26 -2.74 -3.38 11.42
C GLN A 26 -2.22 -2.98 10.05
N ASN A 27 -2.88 -2.02 9.42
CA ASN A 27 -2.41 -1.47 8.16
C ASN A 27 -1.26 -0.47 8.41
N TYR A 28 -0.41 -0.31 7.39
CA TYR A 28 0.61 0.73 7.33
C TYR A 28 0.71 1.28 5.90
N ALA A 29 1.27 2.47 5.75
CA ALA A 29 1.52 3.08 4.45
C ALA A 29 3.00 3.44 4.32
N ILE A 30 3.53 3.29 3.11
CA ILE A 30 4.88 3.71 2.74
C ILE A 30 4.73 4.78 1.66
N LEU A 31 5.36 5.94 1.87
CA LEU A 31 5.59 6.92 0.81
C LEU A 31 7.06 6.90 0.41
N THR A 32 7.28 6.85 -0.89
CA THR A 32 8.58 6.91 -1.53
C THR A 32 8.51 7.87 -2.71
N ILE A 33 9.54 8.69 -2.87
CA ILE A 33 9.78 9.50 -4.07
C ILE A 33 10.90 8.78 -4.83
N VAL A 34 10.65 8.43 -6.08
CA VAL A 34 11.57 7.67 -6.92
C VAL A 34 11.68 8.34 -8.30
N PRO A 35 12.78 8.12 -9.04
CA PRO A 35 12.86 8.56 -10.43
C PRO A 35 11.81 7.88 -11.31
N ASP A 36 11.39 8.54 -12.39
CA ASP A 36 10.33 8.09 -13.30
C ASP A 36 10.58 6.70 -13.88
N ASP A 37 11.83 6.35 -14.16
CA ASP A 37 12.22 5.04 -14.71
C ASP A 37 11.94 3.88 -13.73
N LYS A 38 11.81 4.15 -12.44
CA LYS A 38 11.50 3.16 -11.39
C LYS A 38 10.02 2.93 -11.18
N VAL A 39 9.16 3.84 -11.65
CA VAL A 39 7.71 3.77 -11.40
C VAL A 39 7.12 2.48 -11.98
N THR A 40 7.36 2.20 -13.26
CA THR A 40 6.80 1.02 -13.93
C THR A 40 7.26 -0.30 -13.30
N PRO A 41 8.58 -0.55 -13.10
CA PRO A 41 9.05 -1.78 -12.46
C PRO A 41 8.48 -2.02 -11.05
N ILE A 42 8.38 -0.95 -10.23
CA ILE A 42 7.83 -1.06 -8.88
C ILE A 42 6.34 -1.39 -8.93
N MET A 43 5.57 -0.68 -9.77
CA MET A 43 4.13 -0.92 -9.89
C MET A 43 3.81 -2.33 -10.39
N ASP A 44 4.61 -2.87 -11.31
CA ASP A 44 4.43 -4.24 -11.81
C ASP A 44 4.74 -5.29 -10.74
N ALA A 45 5.81 -5.09 -9.95
CA ALA A 45 6.12 -5.96 -8.82
C ALA A 45 5.01 -5.94 -7.75
N LEU A 46 4.46 -4.76 -7.43
CA LEU A 46 3.36 -4.62 -6.48
C LEU A 46 2.07 -5.28 -6.99
N ARG A 47 1.75 -5.13 -8.29
CA ARG A 47 0.62 -5.80 -8.93
C ARG A 47 0.78 -7.32 -8.90
N GLN A 48 1.98 -7.84 -9.15
CA GLN A 48 2.25 -9.27 -9.06
C GLN A 48 2.01 -9.77 -7.62
N LYS A 49 2.53 -9.03 -6.63
CA LYS A 49 2.36 -9.37 -5.22
C LYS A 49 0.89 -9.37 -4.79
N ASP A 50 0.11 -8.35 -5.19
CA ASP A 50 -1.33 -8.26 -4.91
C ASP A 50 -2.11 -9.44 -5.53
N LYS A 51 -1.74 -9.86 -6.75
CA LYS A 51 -2.34 -11.06 -7.39
C LYS A 51 -2.00 -12.35 -6.66
N THR A 52 -0.75 -12.49 -6.19
CA THR A 52 -0.29 -13.69 -5.48
C THR A 52 -0.88 -13.79 -4.07
N TYR A 53 -1.07 -12.66 -3.39
CA TYR A 53 -1.50 -12.61 -2.00
C TYR A 53 -2.72 -11.68 -1.85
N LYS A 54 -3.87 -12.12 -2.38
CA LYS A 54 -5.10 -11.31 -2.43
C LYS A 54 -5.57 -10.81 -1.05
N ASP A 55 -5.33 -11.60 0.00
CA ASP A 55 -5.75 -11.27 1.36
C ASP A 55 -4.95 -10.10 1.98
N LEU A 56 -3.81 -9.71 1.39
CA LEU A 56 -3.07 -8.52 1.83
C LEU A 56 -3.80 -7.21 1.52
N GLY A 57 -4.73 -7.21 0.55
CA GLY A 57 -5.46 -6.00 0.16
C GLY A 57 -4.57 -4.84 -0.30
N LEU A 58 -3.42 -5.15 -0.92
CA LEU A 58 -2.38 -4.17 -1.25
C LEU A 58 -2.91 -3.12 -2.24
N ARG A 59 -2.71 -1.84 -1.94
CA ARG A 59 -3.01 -0.73 -2.86
C ARG A 59 -1.81 0.16 -3.02
N ALA A 60 -1.56 0.58 -4.26
CA ALA A 60 -0.46 1.45 -4.62
C ALA A 60 -0.98 2.54 -5.55
N PHE A 61 -0.53 3.77 -5.32
CA PHE A 61 -0.92 4.95 -6.07
C PHE A 61 0.33 5.70 -6.49
N VAL A 62 0.28 6.29 -7.68
CA VAL A 62 1.36 7.12 -8.22
C VAL A 62 0.82 8.53 -8.38
N TRP A 63 1.59 9.51 -7.90
CA TRP A 63 1.35 10.93 -8.11
C TRP A 63 2.61 11.55 -8.68
N ASN A 64 2.45 12.49 -9.61
CA ASN A 64 3.57 13.24 -10.15
C ASN A 64 4.09 14.23 -9.11
N ILE A 65 5.42 14.38 -9.04
CA ILE A 65 6.07 15.41 -8.26
C ILE A 65 6.55 16.48 -9.23
N GLU A 66 5.88 17.63 -9.21
CA GLU A 66 6.12 18.71 -10.17
C GLU A 66 7.41 19.49 -9.85
N GLN A 67 7.79 19.54 -8.57
CA GLN A 67 8.98 20.25 -8.08
C GLN A 67 9.59 19.53 -6.88
N VAL A 68 10.91 19.49 -6.82
CA VAL A 68 11.70 18.97 -5.69
C VAL A 68 12.78 20.00 -5.38
N LEU A 69 13.07 20.21 -4.08
CA LEU A 69 14.18 21.05 -3.62
C LEU A 69 15.51 20.30 -3.69
#